data_AF-A0A2V9I7R6-F1
#
_entry.id   AF-A0A2V9I7R6-F1
#
_cell.length_a   1.000
_cell.length_b   1.000
_cell.length_c   1.000
_cell.angle_alpha   90.00
_cell.angle_beta   90.00
_cell.angle_gamma   90.00
#
_symmetry.space_group_name_H-M   'P 1'
#
loop_
_entity.id
_entity.type
_entity.pdbx_description
1 polymer ?
#
loop_
_entity_poly.entity_id
_entity_poly.type
_entity_poly.pdbx_seq_one_letter_code
_entity_poly.pdbx_strand_id
1 'polypeptide(L)'
;MSDIVEERQRSRYAPFAAARPCGLRPPGQQQNVNLFLREPLEGSMRCALRWFILLAAVSALLVGPALGQAVFGGILGTVTDPSGAAVPNADITITDTDRGITYQTRS
;
A
#
# COMPACT_ATOMS: atom_id res chain seq x y z
N MET A 1 -5.77 21.62 -43.16
CA MET A 1 -6.56 20.47 -42.68
C MET A 1 -6.31 20.30 -41.18
N SER A 2 -6.81 21.22 -40.33
CA SER A 2 -6.83 21.04 -38.86
C SER A 2 -7.63 22.14 -38.12
N ASP A 3 -8.67 22.74 -38.71
CA ASP A 3 -9.51 23.78 -38.09
C ASP A 3 -10.85 23.23 -37.55
N ILE A 4 -10.88 22.06 -36.90
CA ILE A 4 -12.15 21.41 -36.45
C ILE A 4 -12.09 20.88 -35.00
N VAL A 5 -11.35 21.51 -34.08
CA VAL A 5 -11.42 21.10 -32.65
C VAL A 5 -11.64 22.27 -31.67
N GLU A 6 -11.41 23.52 -32.08
CA GLU A 6 -11.58 24.72 -31.23
C GLU A 6 -13.05 25.20 -31.09
N GLU A 7 -14.01 24.55 -31.76
CA GLU A 7 -15.42 25.00 -31.80
C GLU A 7 -16.31 24.39 -30.69
N ARG A 8 -15.81 23.43 -29.91
CA ARG A 8 -16.63 22.65 -28.96
C ARG A 8 -16.81 23.28 -27.57
N GLN A 9 -16.10 24.36 -27.25
CA GLN A 9 -16.14 24.96 -25.91
C GLN A 9 -17.04 26.21 -25.82
N ARG A 10 -17.58 26.70 -26.94
CA ARG A 10 -18.36 27.96 -26.98
C ARG A 10 -19.88 27.81 -26.81
N SER A 11 -20.39 26.57 -26.78
CA SER A 11 -21.82 26.30 -27.00
C SER A 11 -22.59 25.77 -25.78
N ARG A 12 -22.05 25.88 -24.56
CA ARG A 12 -22.74 25.23 -23.42
C ARG A 12 -23.00 26.02 -22.14
N TYR A 13 -22.65 27.31 -21.98
CA TYR A 13 -22.95 27.97 -20.71
C TYR A 13 -23.22 29.47 -20.80
N ALA A 14 -24.45 29.84 -21.13
CA ALA A 14 -25.22 30.94 -20.52
C ALA A 14 -26.70 30.70 -20.87
N PRO A 15 -27.66 30.79 -19.93
CA PRO A 15 -27.90 32.04 -19.19
C PRO A 15 -28.32 31.83 -17.72
N PHE A 16 -28.21 32.88 -16.90
CA PHE A 16 -29.25 33.34 -15.97
C PHE A 16 -28.72 34.61 -15.30
N ALA A 17 -28.90 35.71 -16.04
CA ALA A 17 -29.11 37.00 -15.43
C ALA A 17 -30.36 36.90 -14.55
N ALA A 18 -30.16 36.77 -13.25
CA ALA A 18 -31.17 37.07 -12.25
C ALA A 18 -30.64 38.27 -11.45
N ALA A 19 -31.22 39.42 -11.75
CA ALA A 19 -30.99 40.66 -11.05
C ALA A 19 -31.14 40.49 -9.53
N ARG A 20 -30.24 41.09 -8.76
CA ARG A 20 -30.58 41.57 -7.42
C ARG A 20 -30.24 43.06 -7.31
N PRO A 21 -31.15 43.84 -6.72
CA PRO A 21 -31.18 45.29 -6.84
C PRO A 21 -29.98 45.95 -6.15
N CYS A 22 -29.52 47.04 -6.75
CA CYS A 22 -28.87 48.12 -6.02
C CYS A 22 -29.72 48.45 -4.79
N GLY A 23 -29.17 48.24 -3.60
CA GLY A 23 -29.88 48.54 -2.37
C GLY A 23 -29.06 48.25 -1.12
N LEU A 24 -28.35 49.28 -0.67
CA LEU A 24 -27.99 49.55 0.72
C LEU A 24 -26.79 48.80 1.31
N ARG A 25 -25.70 49.57 1.39
CA ARG A 25 -24.57 49.38 2.30
C ARG A 25 -24.96 49.83 3.72
N PRO A 26 -24.83 48.98 4.74
CA PRO A 26 -24.45 49.44 6.07
C PRO A 26 -22.92 49.34 6.24
N PRO A 27 -22.24 50.43 6.62
CA PRO A 27 -20.84 50.37 7.05
C PRO A 27 -20.77 49.90 8.50
N GLY A 28 -19.78 49.07 8.81
CA GLY A 28 -19.40 48.79 10.20
C GLY A 28 -20.05 47.55 10.82
N GLN A 29 -19.58 46.37 10.43
CA GLN A 29 -19.53 45.22 11.33
C GLN A 29 -18.19 44.53 11.06
N GLN A 30 -17.21 44.90 11.87
CA GLN A 30 -15.92 44.25 11.99
C GLN A 30 -16.19 42.83 12.49
N GLN A 31 -16.21 41.87 11.58
CA GLN A 31 -16.51 40.48 11.89
C GLN A 31 -15.28 39.87 12.56
N ASN A 32 -15.27 39.97 13.88
CA ASN A 32 -14.26 39.39 14.75
C ASN A 32 -14.38 37.86 14.68
N VAL A 33 -13.72 37.22 13.69
CA VAL A 33 -13.73 35.76 13.49
C VAL A 33 -12.83 34.99 14.45
N ASN A 34 -12.58 35.52 15.65
CA ASN A 34 -11.70 34.90 16.64
C ASN A 34 -12.44 34.53 17.93
N LEU A 35 -13.59 33.89 17.81
CA LEU A 35 -14.33 33.44 18.99
C LEU A 35 -15.04 32.09 18.78
N PHE A 36 -14.31 31.05 18.38
CA PHE A 36 -14.87 29.71 18.65
C PHE A 36 -13.91 28.51 18.69
N LEU A 37 -12.64 28.58 18.30
CA LEU A 37 -11.81 27.36 18.29
C LEU A 37 -10.42 27.58 18.88
N ARG A 38 -10.38 27.95 20.16
CA ARG A 38 -9.21 27.66 21.00
C ARG A 38 -9.67 26.95 22.27
N GLU A 39 -9.97 25.66 22.12
CA GLU A 39 -9.96 24.75 23.26
C GLU A 39 -8.50 24.53 23.70
N PRO A 40 -8.16 24.72 24.98
CA PRO A 40 -6.80 24.59 25.47
C PRO A 40 -6.38 23.11 25.51
N LEU A 41 -5.39 22.76 24.69
CA LEU A 41 -4.66 21.49 24.70
C LEU A 41 -3.72 21.40 25.92
N GLU A 42 -4.22 21.53 27.14
CA GLU A 42 -3.37 21.53 28.36
C GLU A 42 -3.60 20.32 29.27
N GLY A 43 -4.52 19.41 28.94
CA GLY A 43 -4.75 18.16 29.68
C GLY A 43 -4.43 16.86 28.94
N SER A 44 -4.13 16.94 27.63
CA SER A 44 -4.25 15.78 26.73
C SER A 44 -2.94 14.99 26.51
N MET A 45 -1.80 15.44 27.01
CA MET A 45 -0.53 14.77 26.69
C MET A 45 -0.37 13.43 27.44
N ARG A 46 -0.93 13.32 28.66
CA ARG A 46 -0.91 12.10 29.47
C ARG A 46 -1.93 11.06 29.00
N CYS A 47 -3.06 11.51 28.44
CA CYS A 47 -4.08 10.64 27.86
C CYS A 47 -3.64 10.12 26.48
N ALA A 48 -3.10 10.99 25.62
CA ALA A 48 -2.55 10.59 24.32
C ALA A 48 -1.38 9.61 24.47
N LEU A 49 -0.48 9.84 25.44
CA LEU A 49 0.63 8.94 25.72
C LEU A 49 0.15 7.58 26.23
N ARG A 50 -0.87 7.55 27.10
CA ARG A 50 -1.49 6.28 27.55
C ARG A 50 -2.08 5.49 26.40
N TRP A 51 -2.83 6.15 25.53
CA TRP A 51 -3.40 5.50 24.35
C TRP A 51 -2.32 5.01 23.38
N PHE A 52 -1.26 5.79 23.18
CA PHE A 52 -0.12 5.40 22.36
C PHE A 52 0.58 4.15 22.93
N ILE A 53 0.81 4.09 24.24
CA ILE A 53 1.40 2.92 24.91
C ILE A 53 0.49 1.70 24.80
N LEU A 54 -0.83 1.86 24.99
CA LEU A 54 -1.79 0.77 24.85
C LEU A 54 -1.83 0.23 23.41
N LEU A 55 -1.84 1.12 22.41
CA LEU A 55 -1.79 0.73 21.00
C LEU A 55 -0.49 0.00 20.65
N ALA A 56 0.66 0.50 21.13
CA ALA A 56 1.95 -0.15 20.93
C ALA A 56 1.99 -1.53 21.59
N ALA A 57 1.49 -1.66 22.82
CA ALA A 57 1.40 -2.94 23.52
C ALA A 57 0.51 -3.94 22.77
N VAL A 58 -0.69 -3.53 22.34
CA VAL A 58 -1.58 -4.38 21.52
C VAL A 58 -0.89 -4.79 20.22
N SER A 59 -0.22 -3.87 19.53
CA SER A 59 0.50 -4.19 18.28
C SER A 59 1.61 -5.23 18.47
N ALA A 60 2.32 -5.19 19.60
CA ALA A 60 3.37 -6.15 19.93
C ALA A 60 2.81 -7.55 20.23
N LEU A 61 1.60 -7.64 20.80
CA LEU A 61 0.91 -8.93 20.98
C LEU A 61 0.40 -9.52 19.65
N LEU A 62 0.21 -8.68 18.62
CA LEU A 62 -0.27 -9.08 17.30
C LEU A 62 0.86 -9.40 16.31
N VAL A 63 2.13 -9.27 16.70
CA VAL A 63 3.27 -9.70 15.87
C VAL A 63 3.29 -11.23 15.77
N GLY A 64 2.88 -11.74 14.61
CA GLY A 64 3.02 -13.16 14.24
C GLY A 64 4.40 -13.47 13.65
N PRO A 65 4.76 -14.76 13.52
CA PRO A 65 6.02 -15.15 12.90
C PRO A 65 6.06 -14.68 11.43
N ALA A 66 7.06 -13.87 11.09
CA ALA A 66 7.34 -13.52 9.71
C ALA A 66 7.93 -14.75 9.00
N LEU A 67 7.17 -15.34 8.07
CA LEU A 67 7.68 -16.43 7.26
C LEU A 67 8.68 -15.86 6.25
N GLY A 68 9.97 -16.17 6.43
CA GLY A 68 11.02 -15.80 5.49
C GLY A 68 10.81 -16.45 4.13
N GLN A 69 11.21 -15.77 3.05
CA GLN A 69 11.17 -16.35 1.71
C GLN A 69 12.10 -17.56 1.65
N ALA A 70 11.53 -18.74 1.46
CA ALA A 70 12.31 -19.95 1.23
C ALA A 70 12.86 -19.92 -0.21
N VAL A 71 14.18 -20.06 -0.34
CA VAL A 71 14.87 -20.12 -1.63
C VAL A 71 14.86 -21.57 -2.09
N PHE A 72 14.07 -21.87 -3.12
CA PHE A 72 14.00 -23.21 -3.72
C PHE A 72 14.59 -23.19 -5.13
N GLY A 73 15.36 -24.22 -5.47
CA GLY A 73 15.87 -24.50 -6.80
C GLY A 73 15.62 -25.98 -7.15
N GLY A 74 15.33 -26.26 -8.43
CA GLY A 74 15.10 -27.62 -8.92
C GLY A 74 16.29 -28.14 -9.71
N ILE A 75 16.61 -29.43 -9.56
CA ILE A 75 17.60 -30.14 -10.38
C ILE A 75 16.83 -31.01 -11.36
N LEU A 76 17.00 -30.78 -12.67
CA LEU A 76 16.35 -31.56 -13.72
C LEU A 76 17.43 -32.26 -14.57
N GLY A 77 17.22 -33.54 -14.84
CA GLY A 77 18.12 -34.36 -15.66
C GLY A 77 17.64 -35.81 -15.77
N THR A 78 18.25 -36.58 -16.67
CA THR A 78 18.01 -38.02 -16.83
C THR A 78 19.23 -38.81 -16.39
N VAL A 79 19.00 -39.96 -15.75
CA VAL A 79 20.08 -40.88 -15.36
C VAL A 79 20.28 -41.87 -16.49
N THR A 80 21.47 -41.87 -17.10
CA THR A 80 21.84 -42.77 -18.20
C THR A 80 23.03 -43.64 -17.84
N ASP A 81 23.05 -44.87 -18.32
CA ASP A 81 24.19 -45.77 -18.21
C ASP A 81 25.22 -45.55 -19.37
N PRO A 82 26.39 -46.23 -19.36
CA PRO A 82 27.38 -46.11 -20.43
C PRO A 82 26.90 -46.57 -21.82
N SER A 83 25.78 -47.29 -21.91
CA SER A 83 25.16 -47.71 -23.18
C SER A 83 24.20 -46.65 -23.74
N GLY A 84 23.90 -45.60 -22.96
CA GLY A 84 22.93 -44.56 -23.30
C GLY A 84 21.49 -44.92 -22.93
N ALA A 85 21.26 -46.00 -22.19
CA ALA A 85 19.94 -46.39 -21.71
C ALA A 85 19.56 -45.60 -20.45
N ALA A 86 18.27 -45.22 -20.34
CA ALA A 86 17.74 -44.60 -19.15
C ALA A 86 17.64 -45.62 -18.01
N VAL A 87 18.13 -45.26 -16.82
CA VAL A 87 18.08 -46.12 -15.63
C VAL A 87 16.80 -45.79 -14.84
N PRO A 88 15.80 -46.69 -14.79
CA PRO A 88 14.61 -46.48 -13.97
C PRO A 88 14.91 -46.74 -12.49
N ASN A 89 14.23 -46.03 -11.58
CA ASN A 89 14.34 -46.21 -10.13
C ASN A 89 15.76 -46.05 -9.56
N ALA A 90 16.59 -45.18 -10.14
CA ALA A 90 17.89 -44.87 -9.58
C ALA A 90 17.73 -44.15 -8.23
N ASP A 91 18.39 -44.64 -7.17
CA ASP A 91 18.48 -43.94 -5.89
C ASP A 91 19.46 -42.76 -6.01
N ILE A 92 18.96 -41.54 -5.77
CA ILE A 92 19.71 -40.30 -5.96
C ILE A 92 19.78 -39.55 -4.62
N THR A 93 21.01 -39.38 -4.11
CA THR A 93 21.31 -38.60 -2.91
C THR A 93 21.98 -37.29 -3.29
N ILE A 94 21.31 -36.16 -3.03
CA ILE A 94 21.85 -34.81 -3.23
C ILE A 94 22.23 -34.24 -1.88
N THR A 95 23.49 -33.86 -1.71
CA THR A 95 23.99 -33.24 -0.47
C THR A 95 24.33 -31.77 -0.75
N ASP A 96 23.63 -30.87 -0.06
CA ASP A 96 23.99 -29.46 -0.03
C ASP A 96 25.14 -29.27 0.96
N THR A 97 26.33 -28.96 0.45
CA THR A 97 27.55 -28.84 1.27
C THR A 97 27.57 -27.55 2.10
N ASP A 98 26.90 -26.49 1.64
CA ASP A 98 26.84 -25.21 2.34
C ASP A 98 25.84 -25.26 3.50
N ARG A 99 24.72 -25.95 3.30
CA ARG A 99 23.64 -26.06 4.31
C ARG A 99 23.72 -27.34 5.16
N GLY A 100 24.51 -28.32 4.74
CA GLY A 100 24.59 -29.63 5.41
C GLY A 100 23.30 -30.45 5.31
N ILE A 101 22.46 -30.19 4.30
CA ILE A 101 21.14 -30.84 4.13
C ILE A 101 21.27 -31.93 3.07
N THR A 102 20.64 -33.08 3.30
CA THR A 102 20.60 -34.20 2.33
C THR A 102 19.18 -34.41 1.81
N TYR A 103 19.04 -34.48 0.48
CA TYR A 103 17.81 -34.77 -0.22
C TYR A 103 17.92 -36.14 -0.89
N GLN A 104 16.88 -36.96 -0.75
CA GLN A 104 16.80 -38.29 -1.36
C GLN A 104 15.66 -38.29 -2.37
N THR A 105 15.93 -38.73 -3.60
CA THR A 105 14.92 -38.84 -4.66
C THR A 105 15.17 -40.10 -5.49
N ARG A 106 14.13 -40.52 -6.24
CA ARG A 106 14.22 -41.61 -7.21
C ARG A 106 13.80 -41.11 -8.59
N SER A 107 14.46 -41.61 -9.64
CA SER A 107 14.15 -41.31 -11.04
C SER A 107 12.99 -42.13 -11.59
#